data_AF-A0A371R851-F1
#
_entry.id   AF-A0A371R851-F1
#
_cell.length_a   1.000
_cell.length_b   1.000
_cell.length_c   1.000
_cell.angle_alpha   90.00
_cell.angle_beta   90.00
_cell.angle_gamma   90.00
#
_symmetry.space_group_name_H-M   'P 1'
#
loop_
_entity.id
_entity.type
_entity.pdbx_description
1 polymer ?
#
loop_
_entity_poly.entity_id
_entity_poly.type
_entity_poly.pdbx_seq_one_letter_code
_entity_poly.pdbx_strand_id
1 'polypeptide(L)'
;MTDTPKTPFEELKAAIHDYGEAAMENLVRCRALGHAISDGFLEYLGVTEDCVSLVPPHGPFDPRKDYGDKAFSFSEAPVIRLEPIVFGLCITVPHEEDSGKLWLRVIIKMAVSGGVFDVFVGHQPLIRVPLNFEGALKPVYDAIKEELLSVFAQELAVFNDSRYAEGIGFVPPEK
;
A
#
# COMPACT_ATOMS: atom_id res chain seq x y z
N MET A 1 -9.08 -49.97 15.69
CA MET A 1 -8.74 -48.60 16.12
C MET A 1 -10.05 -47.84 16.14
N THR A 2 -10.56 -47.54 17.33
CA THR A 2 -11.85 -46.86 17.52
C THR A 2 -11.64 -45.37 17.33
N ASP A 3 -12.21 -44.82 16.27
CA ASP A 3 -12.27 -43.38 16.04
C ASP A 3 -13.32 -42.82 17.00
N THR A 4 -12.88 -42.29 18.13
CA THR A 4 -13.78 -41.71 19.14
C THR A 4 -14.41 -40.45 18.54
N PRO A 5 -15.76 -40.33 18.50
CA PRO A 5 -16.41 -39.17 17.92
C PRO A 5 -15.95 -37.89 18.64
N LYS A 6 -15.53 -36.89 17.88
CA LYS A 6 -15.11 -35.58 18.41
C LYS A 6 -16.28 -34.94 19.15
N THR A 7 -15.98 -34.26 20.25
CA THR A 7 -16.99 -33.41 20.90
C THR A 7 -17.20 -32.17 20.03
N PRO A 8 -18.36 -31.49 20.14
CA PRO A 8 -18.58 -30.21 19.45
C PRO A 8 -17.49 -29.17 19.72
N PHE A 9 -16.89 -29.18 20.92
CA PHE A 9 -15.77 -28.28 21.25
C PHE A 9 -14.45 -28.67 20.56
N GLU A 10 -14.19 -29.97 20.38
CA GLU A 10 -13.03 -30.46 19.61
C GLU A 10 -13.17 -30.17 18.11
N GLU A 11 -14.39 -30.19 17.57
CA GLU A 11 -14.67 -29.71 16.21
C GLU A 11 -14.39 -28.22 16.05
N LEU A 12 -14.81 -27.38 17.03
CA LEU A 12 -14.48 -25.95 17.04
C LEU A 12 -12.97 -25.71 17.15
N LYS A 13 -12.26 -26.45 18.00
CA LYS A 13 -10.79 -26.33 18.11
C LYS A 13 -10.09 -26.67 16.80
N ALA A 14 -10.54 -27.70 16.08
CA ALA A 14 -10.01 -28.05 14.77
C ALA A 14 -10.25 -26.93 13.74
N ALA A 15 -11.46 -26.37 13.68
CA ALA A 15 -11.75 -25.25 12.78
C ALA A 15 -10.95 -23.98 13.10
N ILE A 16 -10.71 -23.70 14.40
CA ILE A 16 -9.89 -22.56 14.84
C ILE A 16 -8.43 -22.73 14.46
N HIS A 17 -7.91 -23.97 14.48
CA HIS A 17 -6.55 -24.26 14.07
C HIS A 17 -6.32 -23.82 12.61
N ASP A 18 -7.16 -24.29 11.70
CA ASP A 18 -7.05 -23.99 10.26
C ASP A 18 -7.20 -22.49 9.98
N TYR A 19 -8.11 -21.82 10.70
CA TYR A 19 -8.27 -20.37 10.61
C TYR A 19 -7.02 -19.63 11.09
N GLY A 20 -6.42 -20.05 12.20
CA GLY A 20 -5.21 -19.45 12.76
C GLY A 20 -4.01 -19.59 11.83
N GLU A 21 -3.84 -20.76 11.22
CA GLU A 21 -2.79 -21.00 10.21
C GLU A 21 -2.99 -20.11 8.99
N ALA A 22 -4.21 -20.03 8.45
CA ALA A 22 -4.51 -19.19 7.30
C ALA A 22 -4.26 -17.69 7.58
N ALA A 23 -4.63 -17.20 8.77
CA ALA A 23 -4.41 -15.81 9.16
C ALA A 23 -2.92 -15.48 9.28
N MET A 24 -2.13 -16.39 9.86
CA MET A 24 -0.68 -16.24 9.97
C MET A 24 0.01 -16.29 8.60
N GLU A 25 -0.39 -17.24 7.76
CA GLU A 25 0.14 -17.37 6.40
C GLU A 25 -0.14 -16.10 5.58
N ASN A 26 -1.38 -15.59 5.63
CA ASN A 26 -1.75 -14.33 4.98
C ASN A 26 -0.87 -13.16 5.45
N LEU A 27 -0.65 -13.03 6.76
CA LEU A 27 0.19 -11.97 7.33
C LEU A 27 1.63 -12.07 6.83
N VAL A 28 2.27 -13.24 6.97
CA VAL A 28 3.68 -13.44 6.60
C VAL A 28 3.88 -13.19 5.10
N ARG A 29 2.99 -13.72 4.27
CA ARG A 29 3.07 -13.57 2.82
C ARG A 29 2.83 -12.12 2.37
N CYS A 30 1.82 -11.45 2.91
CA CYS A 30 1.54 -10.06 2.57
C CYS A 30 2.67 -9.12 3.04
N ARG A 31 3.24 -9.37 4.23
CA ARG A 31 4.42 -8.63 4.70
C ARG A 31 5.58 -8.76 3.70
N ALA A 32 5.91 -9.99 3.29
CA ALA A 32 6.98 -10.22 2.33
C ALA A 32 6.72 -9.53 0.97
N LEU A 33 5.48 -9.63 0.46
CA LEU A 33 5.08 -8.97 -0.77
C LEU A 33 5.17 -7.44 -0.67
N GLY A 34 4.74 -6.84 0.45
CA GLY A 34 4.79 -5.39 0.64
C GLY A 34 6.20 -4.83 0.61
N HIS A 35 7.16 -5.50 1.28
CA HIS A 35 8.58 -5.15 1.21
C HIS A 35 9.12 -5.29 -0.23
N ALA A 36 8.84 -6.41 -0.90
CA ALA A 36 9.28 -6.62 -2.28
C ALA A 36 8.69 -5.60 -3.28
N ILE A 37 7.47 -5.12 -3.04
CA ILE A 37 6.90 -4.03 -3.83
C ILE A 37 7.67 -2.73 -3.60
N SER A 38 7.98 -2.37 -2.35
CA SER A 38 8.73 -1.15 -2.03
C SER A 38 10.11 -1.15 -2.69
N ASP A 39 10.87 -2.23 -2.47
CA ASP A 39 12.24 -2.36 -2.96
C ASP A 39 12.28 -2.37 -4.50
N GLY A 40 11.46 -3.22 -5.13
CA GLY A 40 11.47 -3.34 -6.59
C GLY A 40 10.82 -2.15 -7.31
N PHE A 41 10.00 -1.35 -6.63
CA PHE A 41 9.46 -0.12 -7.24
C PHE A 41 10.55 0.95 -7.39
N LEU A 42 11.50 1.04 -6.47
CA LEU A 42 12.66 1.92 -6.61
C LEU A 42 13.47 1.57 -7.87
N GLU A 43 13.73 0.27 -8.08
CA GLU A 43 14.39 -0.23 -9.29
C GLU A 43 13.58 0.04 -10.55
N TYR A 44 12.25 -0.15 -10.50
CA TYR A 44 11.35 0.15 -11.63
C TYR A 44 11.40 1.62 -12.05
N LEU A 45 11.52 2.55 -11.10
CA LEU A 45 11.66 3.98 -11.36
C LEU A 45 13.03 4.34 -11.97
N GLY A 46 14.02 3.44 -11.88
CA GLY A 46 15.36 3.67 -12.42
C GLY A 46 16.13 4.76 -11.68
N VAL A 47 15.81 5.01 -10.41
CA VAL A 47 16.47 5.99 -9.57
C VAL A 47 17.40 5.31 -8.56
N THR A 48 18.49 5.99 -8.22
CA THR A 48 19.46 5.51 -7.22
C THR A 48 19.28 6.16 -5.86
N GLU A 49 18.48 7.22 -5.77
CA GLU A 49 18.19 7.92 -4.53
C GLU A 49 17.00 7.28 -3.82
N ASP A 50 17.09 7.09 -2.51
CA ASP A 50 15.98 6.62 -1.69
C ASP A 50 14.83 7.61 -1.75
N CYS A 51 13.85 7.30 -2.59
CA CYS A 51 12.68 8.15 -2.82
C CYS A 51 11.36 7.43 -2.52
N VAL A 52 11.42 6.14 -2.17
CA VAL A 52 10.28 5.30 -1.83
C VAL A 52 10.38 4.90 -0.36
N SER A 53 9.28 4.94 0.39
CA SER A 53 9.25 4.53 1.79
C SER A 53 7.92 3.87 2.17
N LEU A 54 7.98 2.84 3.02
CA LEU A 54 6.80 2.25 3.62
C LEU A 54 6.26 3.17 4.73
N VAL A 55 4.98 3.52 4.69
CA VAL A 55 4.32 4.42 5.64
C VAL A 55 2.95 3.90 6.08
N PRO A 56 2.42 4.32 7.25
CA PRO A 56 1.08 3.96 7.67
C PRO A 56 0.01 4.32 6.61
N PRO A 57 -1.01 3.47 6.40
CA PRO A 57 -1.99 3.66 5.33
C PRO A 57 -2.90 4.88 5.60
N HIS A 58 -3.08 5.23 6.86
CA HIS A 58 -3.96 6.32 7.27
C HIS A 58 -3.29 7.18 8.33
N GLY A 59 -3.86 8.35 8.56
CA GLY A 59 -3.35 9.30 9.53
C GLY A 59 -2.06 10.01 9.10
N PRO A 60 -1.52 10.86 9.99
CA PRO A 60 -0.30 11.62 9.77
C PRO A 60 0.94 10.72 9.82
N PHE A 61 1.95 11.06 9.02
CA PHE A 61 3.27 10.40 9.03
C PHE A 61 4.35 11.40 8.61
N ASP A 62 5.62 11.08 8.85
CA ASP A 62 6.76 11.87 8.35
C ASP A 62 7.22 11.28 7.00
N PRO A 63 7.10 12.02 5.87
CA PRO A 63 7.44 11.51 4.54
C PRO A 63 8.94 11.27 4.33
N ARG A 64 9.79 11.63 5.30
CA ARG A 64 11.25 11.38 5.28
C ARG A 64 11.64 10.09 5.99
N LYS A 65 10.66 9.34 6.52
CA LYS A 65 10.90 8.14 7.31
C LYS A 65 10.28 6.94 6.64
N ASP A 66 11.05 5.86 6.58
CA ASP A 66 10.54 4.53 6.37
C ASP A 66 10.11 3.92 7.72
N TYR A 67 8.88 3.42 7.78
CA TYR A 67 8.28 2.83 8.97
C TYR A 67 8.44 1.30 9.02
N GLY A 68 8.93 0.68 7.94
CA GLY A 68 9.12 -0.75 7.79
C GLY A 68 7.85 -1.51 8.13
N ASP A 69 7.94 -2.48 9.04
CA ASP A 69 6.78 -3.26 9.48
C ASP A 69 5.69 -2.42 10.17
N LYS A 70 6.02 -1.23 10.71
CA LYS A 70 5.03 -0.33 11.33
C LYS A 70 4.16 0.39 10.30
N ALA A 71 4.49 0.29 9.01
CA ALA A 71 3.65 0.79 7.93
C ALA A 71 2.38 -0.05 7.72
N PHE A 72 2.39 -1.32 8.15
CA PHE A 72 1.32 -2.26 7.85
C PHE A 72 0.21 -2.21 8.90
N SER A 73 -1.03 -2.43 8.47
CA SER A 73 -2.24 -2.43 9.31
C SER A 73 -2.17 -3.42 10.48
N PHE A 74 -1.42 -4.51 10.34
CA PHE A 74 -1.25 -5.49 11.42
C PHE A 74 -0.40 -4.97 12.59
N SER A 75 0.41 -3.93 12.38
CA SER A 75 1.37 -3.46 13.40
C SER A 75 0.69 -2.84 14.63
N GLU A 76 -0.50 -2.26 14.44
CA GLU A 76 -1.32 -1.70 15.52
C GLU A 76 -2.43 -2.66 15.98
N ALA A 77 -2.55 -3.82 15.33
CA ALA A 77 -3.63 -4.75 15.62
C ALA A 77 -3.32 -5.57 16.88
N PRO A 78 -4.17 -5.54 17.92
CA PRO A 78 -3.98 -6.37 19.12
C PRO A 78 -4.25 -7.86 18.85
N VAL A 79 -4.85 -8.18 17.70
CA VAL A 79 -5.26 -9.53 17.31
C VAL A 79 -5.03 -9.71 15.80
N ILE A 80 -4.43 -10.84 15.41
CA ILE A 80 -4.27 -11.21 14.00
C ILE A 80 -5.62 -11.69 13.47
N ARG A 81 -6.08 -11.06 12.39
CA ARG A 81 -7.34 -11.38 11.72
C ARG A 81 -7.05 -11.88 10.30
N LEU A 82 -7.90 -12.77 9.79
CA LEU A 82 -7.89 -13.13 8.38
C LEU A 82 -8.58 -12.01 7.59
N GLU A 83 -7.84 -10.92 7.37
CA GLU A 83 -8.29 -9.76 6.63
C GLU A 83 -7.19 -9.25 5.70
N PRO A 84 -7.54 -8.44 4.69
CA PRO A 84 -6.53 -7.84 3.84
C PRO A 84 -5.58 -6.96 4.64
N ILE A 85 -4.29 -7.11 4.36
CA ILE A 85 -3.24 -6.26 4.91
C ILE A 85 -3.14 -4.99 4.07
N VAL A 86 -3.01 -3.84 4.73
CA VAL A 86 -2.96 -2.53 4.09
C VAL A 86 -1.72 -1.77 4.55
N PHE A 87 -1.07 -1.05 3.64
CA PHE A 87 0.00 -0.09 3.95
C PHE A 87 -0.02 1.06 2.95
N GLY A 88 0.72 2.12 3.24
CA GLY A 88 0.99 3.20 2.31
C GLY A 88 2.39 3.07 1.71
N LEU A 89 2.51 3.35 0.42
CA LEU A 89 3.78 3.59 -0.24
C LEU A 89 3.94 5.10 -0.44
N CYS A 90 4.93 5.69 0.24
CA CYS A 90 5.27 7.10 0.09
C CYS A 90 6.32 7.24 -0.99
N ILE A 91 6.09 8.14 -1.95
CA ILE A 91 7.07 8.52 -2.97
C ILE A 91 7.40 9.99 -2.76
N THR A 92 8.69 10.31 -2.71
CA THR A 92 9.19 11.69 -2.72
C THR A 92 9.79 12.01 -4.08
N VAL A 93 9.41 13.16 -4.65
CA VAL A 93 9.89 13.61 -5.95
C VAL A 93 10.54 14.98 -5.75
N PRO A 94 11.84 15.15 -6.08
CA PRO A 94 12.47 16.46 -6.01
C PRO A 94 11.83 17.41 -7.01
N HIS A 95 11.72 18.67 -6.64
CA HIS A 95 11.32 19.72 -7.57
C HIS A 95 12.49 20.07 -8.49
N GLU A 96 12.24 20.33 -9.78
CA GLU A 96 13.33 20.63 -10.72
C GLU A 96 13.91 22.04 -10.51
N GLU A 97 13.09 22.99 -10.05
CA GLU A 97 13.48 24.41 -9.98
C GLU A 97 13.96 24.86 -8.59
N ASP A 98 13.74 24.06 -7.54
CA ASP A 98 14.17 24.40 -6.18
C ASP A 98 14.61 23.16 -5.37
N SER A 99 15.08 23.38 -4.14
CA SER A 99 15.53 22.30 -3.25
C SER A 99 14.39 21.57 -2.52
N GLY A 100 13.13 21.85 -2.88
CA GLY A 100 11.95 21.23 -2.33
C GLY A 100 11.74 19.79 -2.81
N LYS A 101 10.95 19.04 -2.05
CA LYS A 101 10.47 17.70 -2.44
C LYS A 101 8.96 17.64 -2.25
N LEU A 102 8.27 17.16 -3.28
CA LEU A 102 6.87 16.79 -3.19
C LEU A 102 6.77 15.35 -2.71
N TRP A 103 5.73 15.02 -1.96
CA TRP A 103 5.49 13.65 -1.53
C TRP A 103 4.04 13.24 -1.80
N LEU A 104 3.86 11.96 -2.12
CA LEU A 104 2.55 11.35 -2.32
C LEU A 104 2.51 10.02 -1.60
N ARG A 105 1.32 9.64 -1.10
CA ARG A 105 1.05 8.33 -0.52
C ARG A 105 0.05 7.58 -1.39
N VAL A 106 0.45 6.41 -1.88
CA VAL A 106 -0.45 5.45 -2.53
C VAL A 106 -0.83 4.37 -1.53
N ILE A 107 -2.11 4.04 -1.43
CA ILE A 107 -2.58 2.97 -0.53
C ILE A 107 -2.58 1.65 -1.27
N ILE A 108 -1.93 0.65 -0.69
CA ILE A 108 -1.87 -0.71 -1.24
C ILE A 108 -2.56 -1.64 -0.25
N LYS A 109 -3.50 -2.44 -0.76
CA LYS A 109 -4.23 -3.46 -0.01
C LYS A 109 -4.01 -4.81 -0.66
N MET A 110 -3.72 -5.83 0.14
CA MET A 110 -3.41 -7.17 -0.35
C MET A 110 -3.97 -8.27 0.55
N ALA A 111 -4.33 -9.39 -0.05
CA ALA A 111 -4.74 -10.59 0.67
C ALA A 111 -4.38 -11.84 -0.13
N VAL A 112 -4.11 -12.94 0.57
CA VAL A 112 -3.99 -14.26 -0.06
C VAL A 112 -5.39 -14.84 -0.24
N SER A 113 -5.75 -15.17 -1.48
CA SER A 113 -7.05 -15.69 -1.87
C SER A 113 -6.88 -16.75 -2.95
N GLY A 114 -7.38 -17.97 -2.70
CA GLY A 114 -7.33 -19.05 -3.70
C GLY A 114 -5.92 -19.42 -4.20
N GLY A 115 -4.89 -19.25 -3.35
CA GLY A 115 -3.50 -19.55 -3.71
C GLY A 115 -2.81 -18.50 -4.59
N VAL A 116 -3.36 -17.28 -4.66
CA VAL A 116 -2.73 -16.10 -5.27
C VAL A 116 -2.87 -14.90 -4.34
N PHE A 117 -2.12 -13.83 -4.59
CA PHE A 117 -2.39 -12.54 -3.99
C PHE A 117 -3.42 -11.77 -4.82
N ASP A 118 -4.45 -11.28 -4.16
CA ASP A 118 -5.28 -10.20 -4.68
C ASP A 118 -4.68 -8.87 -4.19
N VAL A 119 -4.24 -8.00 -5.11
CA VAL A 119 -3.58 -6.73 -4.83
C VAL A 119 -4.41 -5.57 -5.41
N PHE A 120 -4.67 -4.57 -4.59
CA PHE A 120 -5.37 -3.34 -4.94
C PHE A 120 -4.44 -2.16 -4.69
N VAL A 121 -4.30 -1.28 -5.69
CA VAL A 121 -3.45 -0.09 -5.63
C VAL A 121 -4.34 1.12 -5.83
N GLY A 122 -4.59 1.91 -4.79
CA GLY A 122 -5.48 3.07 -4.85
C GLY A 122 -6.83 2.73 -5.49
N HIS A 123 -7.13 3.35 -6.63
CA HIS A 123 -8.36 3.15 -7.39
C HIS A 123 -8.19 2.24 -8.61
N GLN A 124 -7.03 1.60 -8.76
CA GLN A 124 -6.73 0.72 -9.90
C GLN A 124 -7.50 -0.61 -9.83
N PRO A 125 -7.72 -1.27 -10.98
CA PRO A 125 -8.31 -2.61 -11.00
C PRO A 125 -7.53 -3.63 -10.17
N LEU A 126 -8.22 -4.69 -9.74
CA LEU A 126 -7.61 -5.82 -9.02
C LEU A 126 -6.49 -6.46 -9.86
N ILE A 127 -5.34 -6.64 -9.24
CA ILE A 127 -4.17 -7.34 -9.80
C ILE A 127 -4.02 -8.67 -9.07
N ARG A 128 -3.88 -9.75 -9.83
CA ARG A 128 -3.56 -11.07 -9.29
C ARG A 128 -2.08 -11.37 -9.44
N VAL A 129 -1.40 -11.58 -8.32
CA VAL A 129 0.03 -11.88 -8.29
C VAL A 129 0.24 -13.32 -7.79
N PRO A 130 1.06 -14.14 -8.45
CA PRO A 130 1.39 -15.48 -7.94
C PRO A 130 2.09 -15.42 -6.58
N LEU A 131 1.93 -16.47 -5.75
CA LEU A 131 2.60 -16.51 -4.44
C LEU A 131 4.13 -16.50 -4.54
N ASN A 132 4.67 -17.06 -5.62
CA ASN A 132 6.05 -16.83 -6.03
C ASN A 132 6.08 -15.62 -6.98
N PHE A 133 6.28 -14.44 -6.41
CA PHE A 133 6.13 -13.16 -7.10
C PHE A 133 7.41 -12.65 -7.76
N GLU A 134 8.51 -13.39 -7.70
CA GLU A 134 9.77 -13.01 -8.36
C GLU A 134 9.55 -12.79 -9.87
N GLY A 135 9.93 -11.61 -10.38
CA GLY A 135 9.70 -11.21 -11.78
C GLY A 135 8.22 -10.95 -12.16
N ALA A 136 7.27 -11.07 -11.23
CA ALA A 136 5.83 -10.95 -11.50
C ALA A 136 5.21 -9.63 -10.99
N LEU A 137 6.01 -8.71 -10.46
CA LEU A 137 5.52 -7.47 -9.82
C LEU A 137 5.33 -6.29 -10.77
N LYS A 138 5.78 -6.39 -12.03
CA LYS A 138 5.63 -5.30 -13.01
C LYS A 138 4.21 -4.73 -13.11
N PRO A 139 3.12 -5.53 -13.15
CA PRO A 139 1.76 -4.99 -13.19
C PRO A 139 1.41 -4.14 -11.96
N VAL A 140 1.94 -4.49 -10.79
CA VAL A 140 1.75 -3.69 -9.56
C VAL A 140 2.48 -2.36 -9.68
N TYR A 141 3.70 -2.35 -10.22
CA TYR A 141 4.47 -1.13 -10.45
C TYR A 141 3.80 -0.20 -11.46
N ASP A 142 3.32 -0.75 -12.57
CA ASP A 142 2.58 0.01 -13.58
C ASP A 142 1.33 0.66 -12.96
N ALA A 143 0.59 -0.06 -12.11
CA ALA A 143 -0.58 0.46 -11.41
C ALA A 143 -0.24 1.54 -10.37
N ILE A 144 0.87 1.40 -9.62
CA ILE A 144 1.33 2.45 -8.69
C ILE A 144 1.65 3.73 -9.46
N LYS A 145 2.39 3.61 -10.55
CA LYS A 145 2.71 4.74 -11.42
C LYS A 145 1.45 5.41 -11.98
N GLU A 146 0.49 4.62 -12.47
CA GLU A 146 -0.77 5.14 -12.99
C GLU A 146 -1.58 5.87 -11.93
N GLU A 147 -1.67 5.32 -10.72
CA GLU A 147 -2.34 5.96 -9.58
C GLU A 147 -1.68 7.30 -9.23
N LEU A 148 -0.34 7.36 -9.17
CA LEU A 148 0.40 8.59 -8.89
C LEU A 148 0.10 9.68 -9.94
N LEU A 149 0.16 9.33 -11.22
CA LEU A 149 -0.15 10.26 -12.31
C LEU A 149 -1.60 10.74 -12.26
N SER A 150 -2.54 9.85 -11.93
CA SER A 150 -3.95 10.19 -11.76
C SER A 150 -4.15 11.19 -10.62
N VAL A 151 -3.51 10.98 -9.46
CA VAL A 151 -3.61 11.92 -8.32
C VAL A 151 -3.08 13.31 -8.70
N PHE A 152 -1.94 13.38 -9.39
CA PHE A 152 -1.42 14.67 -9.87
C PHE A 152 -2.39 15.38 -10.82
N ALA A 153 -2.95 14.65 -11.78
CA ALA A 153 -3.89 15.23 -12.74
C ALA A 153 -5.16 15.76 -12.04
N GLN A 154 -5.65 15.06 -11.02
CA GLN A 154 -6.82 15.48 -10.24
C GLN A 154 -6.54 16.74 -9.41
N GLU A 155 -5.43 16.81 -8.70
CA GLU A 155 -5.04 18.00 -7.91
C GLU A 155 -4.85 19.23 -8.82
N LEU A 156 -4.22 19.05 -9.98
CA LEU A 156 -4.09 20.12 -10.98
C LEU A 156 -5.44 20.53 -11.57
N ALA A 157 -6.35 19.60 -11.81
CA ALA A 157 -7.70 19.92 -12.30
C ALA A 157 -8.51 20.71 -11.27
N VAL A 158 -8.35 20.39 -9.97
CA VAL A 158 -8.97 21.15 -8.87
C VAL A 158 -8.36 22.55 -8.78
N PHE A 159 -7.04 22.70 -8.91
CA PHE A 159 -6.38 24.00 -8.90
C PHE A 159 -6.77 24.87 -10.12
N ASN A 160 -6.82 24.27 -11.31
CA ASN A 160 -7.20 24.94 -12.55
C ASN A 160 -8.71 25.12 -12.71
N ASP A 161 -9.50 24.78 -11.70
CA ASP A 161 -10.94 25.00 -11.73
C ASP A 161 -11.23 26.51 -11.84
N SER A 162 -11.92 26.86 -12.93
CA SER A 162 -12.37 28.21 -13.29
C SER A 162 -13.11 28.97 -12.17
N ARG A 163 -13.56 28.30 -11.10
CA ARG A 163 -14.09 28.96 -9.89
C ARG A 163 -13.05 29.81 -9.14
N TYR A 164 -11.75 29.56 -9.32
CA TYR A 164 -10.67 30.39 -8.75
C TYR A 164 -10.26 31.56 -9.67
N ALA A 165 -10.69 31.56 -10.94
CA ALA A 165 -10.39 32.64 -11.90
C ALA A 165 -11.21 33.92 -11.66
N GLU A 166 -12.37 33.82 -10.98
CA GLU A 166 -13.22 34.97 -10.59
C GLU A 166 -13.12 35.32 -9.09
N GLY A 167 -12.12 34.80 -8.37
CA GLY A 167 -11.91 35.06 -6.95
C GLY A 167 -11.38 36.46 -6.64
N ILE A 168 -11.50 36.88 -5.37
CA ILE A 168 -10.94 38.14 -4.88
C ILE A 168 -9.43 37.96 -4.62
N GLY A 169 -8.59 38.76 -5.25
CA GLY A 169 -7.12 38.74 -5.10
C GLY A 169 -6.57 39.89 -4.25
N PHE A 170 -5.41 39.68 -3.62
CA PHE A 170 -4.65 40.72 -2.94
C PHE A 170 -3.63 41.32 -3.92
N VAL A 171 -3.64 42.65 -4.10
CA VAL A 171 -2.65 43.36 -4.92
C VAL A 171 -1.43 43.69 -4.04
N PRO A 172 -0.23 43.14 -4.31
CA PRO A 172 0.96 43.52 -3.57
C PRO A 172 1.38 44.97 -3.88
N PRO A 173 1.98 45.70 -2.92
CA PRO A 173 2.45 47.06 -3.16
C PRO A 173 3.61 47.07 -4.16
N GLU A 174 3.58 48.05 -5.07
CA GLU A 174 4.63 48.28 -6.07
C GLU A 174 5.97 48.56 -5.38
N LYS A 175 7.06 48.01 -5.94
CA LYS A 175 8.44 48.25 -5.48
C LYS A 175 8.90 49.66 -5.84
#